data_AF-A0A929W415-F1
#
_entry.id   AF-A0A929W415-F1
#
_cell.length_a   1.000
_cell.length_b   1.000
_cell.length_c   1.000
_cell.angle_alpha   90.00
_cell.angle_beta   90.00
_cell.angle_gamma   90.00
#
_symmetry.space_group_name_H-M   'P 1'
#
loop_
_entity.id
_entity.type
_entity.pdbx_description
1 polymer ?
#
loop_
_entity_poly.entity_id
_entity_poly.type
_entity_poly.pdbx_seq_one_letter_code
_entity_poly.pdbx_strand_id
1 'polypeptide(L)'
;MFHILADSGSTKTDWVLLRPRAIPRRFRSRGLNPSLMSGAQIREVLQAEVLPQLHEFSRLFSTHPSSSLHVATGSSPLADSTLRFYGAGCRPEQIERMSRTLCDVLGVTHATVASDLLGAARALCDRSEGIVCILGTGSGSALYDGARFVQSTPSLGYILGDE
;
A
#
# COMPACT_ATOMS: atom_id res chain seq x y z
N MET A 1 -17.87 -3.21 -2.71
CA MET A 1 -16.62 -2.46 -2.46
C MET A 1 -15.63 -3.33 -1.71
N PHE A 2 -14.36 -3.30 -2.13
CA PHE A 2 -13.25 -3.94 -1.42
C PHE A 2 -12.22 -2.90 -1.03
N HIS A 3 -11.42 -3.20 -0.01
CA HIS A 3 -10.29 -2.38 0.38
C HIS A 3 -8.99 -3.17 0.19
N ILE A 4 -8.02 -2.55 -0.45
CA ILE A 4 -6.67 -3.10 -0.60
C ILE A 4 -5.77 -2.27 0.32
N LEU A 5 -5.07 -2.95 1.22
CA LEU A 5 -4.08 -2.36 2.10
C LEU A 5 -2.71 -2.95 1.77
N ALA A 6 -1.71 -2.10 1.66
CA ALA A 6 -0.32 -2.50 1.45
C ALA A 6 0.57 -1.81 2.50
N ASP A 7 1.45 -2.61 3.12
CA ASP A 7 2.54 -2.16 3.97
C ASP A 7 3.86 -2.60 3.34
N SER A 8 4.66 -1.64 2.88
CA SER A 8 5.82 -1.88 2.04
C SER A 8 7.12 -1.38 2.69
N GLY A 9 8.03 -2.31 2.94
CA GLY A 9 9.43 -1.98 3.20
C GLY A 9 10.27 -2.05 1.92
N SER A 10 11.57 -1.84 2.06
CA SER A 10 12.51 -1.96 0.93
C SER A 10 12.68 -3.40 0.42
N THR A 11 12.44 -4.41 1.26
CA THR A 11 12.66 -5.83 0.91
C THR A 11 11.38 -6.58 0.53
N LYS A 12 10.25 -6.25 1.18
CA LYS A 12 8.98 -6.94 1.02
C LYS A 12 7.79 -5.97 1.09
N THR A 13 6.70 -6.36 0.47
CA THR A 13 5.39 -5.72 0.66
C THR A 13 4.38 -6.75 1.12
N ASP A 14 3.73 -6.50 2.25
CA ASP A 14 2.61 -7.29 2.76
C ASP A 14 1.30 -6.65 2.26
N TRP A 15 0.48 -7.43 1.56
CA TRP A 15 -0.79 -6.99 1.00
C TRP A 15 -1.96 -7.68 1.69
N VAL A 16 -3.03 -6.93 1.95
CA VAL A 16 -4.28 -7.44 2.49
C VAL A 16 -5.45 -6.95 1.66
N LEU A 17 -6.29 -7.88 1.20
CA LEU A 17 -7.57 -7.57 0.58
C LEU A 17 -8.70 -7.82 1.56
N LEU A 18 -9.56 -6.82 1.72
CA LEU A 18 -10.65 -6.80 2.68
C LEU A 18 -11.98 -6.63 1.95
N ARG A 19 -12.98 -7.38 2.40
CA ARG A 19 -14.39 -7.21 2.02
C ARG A 19 -15.24 -7.31 3.28
N PRO A 20 -16.32 -6.53 3.40
CA PRO A 20 -17.29 -6.76 4.46
C PRO A 20 -17.74 -8.22 4.50
N ARG A 21 -17.71 -8.83 5.69
CA ARG A 21 -18.16 -10.21 5.94
C ARG A 21 -17.40 -11.32 5.19
N ALA A 22 -16.23 -11.04 4.62
CA ALA A 22 -15.35 -12.07 4.06
C ALA A 22 -14.07 -12.21 4.90
N ILE A 23 -13.45 -13.38 4.83
CA ILE A 23 -12.13 -13.61 5.43
C ILE A 23 -11.10 -12.77 4.66
N PRO A 24 -10.26 -11.96 5.35
CA PRO A 24 -9.17 -11.22 4.71
C PRO A 24 -8.23 -12.15 3.94
N ARG A 25 -7.86 -11.75 2.73
CA ARG A 25 -6.86 -12.47 1.93
C ARG A 25 -5.54 -11.73 1.99
N ARG A 26 -4.45 -12.47 2.19
CA ARG A 26 -3.11 -11.91 2.35
C ARG A 26 -2.16 -12.54 1.34
N PHE A 27 -1.27 -11.74 0.78
CA PHE A 27 -0.18 -12.21 -0.06
C PHE A 27 1.01 -11.26 0.07
N ARG A 28 2.14 -11.62 -0.54
CA ARG A 28 3.37 -10.83 -0.51
C ARG A 28 3.92 -10.62 -1.91
N SER A 29 4.61 -9.51 -2.07
CA SER A 29 5.47 -9.22 -3.21
C SER A 29 6.84 -8.73 -2.72
N ARG A 30 7.77 -8.50 -3.66
CA ARG A 30 8.97 -7.68 -3.42
C ARG A 30 8.61 -6.29 -2.85
N GLY A 31 9.58 -5.71 -2.14
CA GLY A 31 9.50 -4.35 -1.61
C GLY A 31 9.32 -3.31 -2.70
N LEU A 32 8.59 -2.24 -2.39
CA LEU A 32 8.23 -1.18 -3.33
C LEU A 32 8.58 0.17 -2.71
N ASN A 33 9.82 0.61 -2.92
CA ASN A 33 10.34 1.86 -2.38
C ASN A 33 10.56 2.88 -3.51
N PRO A 34 9.71 3.90 -3.68
CA PRO A 34 9.85 4.85 -4.78
C PRO A 34 11.07 5.78 -4.65
N SER A 35 11.69 5.93 -3.47
CA SER A 35 12.97 6.65 -3.38
C SER A 35 14.15 5.86 -3.96
N LEU A 36 14.05 4.53 -4.01
CA LEU A 36 15.14 3.64 -4.45
C LEU A 36 14.88 2.97 -5.81
N MET A 37 13.62 2.95 -6.26
CA MET A 37 13.20 2.27 -7.50
C MET A 37 12.70 3.27 -8.53
N SER A 38 13.01 2.98 -9.80
CA SER A 38 12.41 3.65 -10.95
C SER A 38 10.94 3.24 -11.14
N GLY A 39 10.17 4.06 -11.87
CA GLY A 39 8.80 3.72 -12.22
C GLY A 39 8.68 2.40 -13.01
N ALA A 40 9.66 2.09 -13.87
CA ALA A 40 9.68 0.83 -14.63
C ALA A 40 9.84 -0.40 -13.72
N GLN A 41 10.77 -0.36 -12.76
CA GLN A 41 10.96 -1.44 -11.79
C GLN A 41 9.72 -1.66 -10.91
N ILE A 42 9.07 -0.57 -10.47
CA ILE A 42 7.83 -0.66 -9.70
C ILE A 42 6.73 -1.31 -10.55
N ARG A 43 6.56 -0.88 -11.82
CA ARG A 43 5.56 -1.45 -12.73
C ARG A 43 5.80 -2.95 -12.95
N GLU A 44 7.05 -3.37 -13.14
CA GLU A 44 7.41 -4.78 -13.30
C GLU A 44 6.94 -5.62 -12.10
N VAL A 45 7.27 -5.21 -10.87
CA VAL A 45 6.84 -5.93 -9.65
C VAL A 45 5.32 -5.98 -9.56
N LEU A 46 4.65 -4.85 -9.78
CA LEU A 46 3.18 -4.78 -9.71
C LEU A 46 2.53 -5.70 -10.75
N GLN A 47 3.03 -5.71 -11.98
CA GLN A 47 2.49 -6.54 -13.07
C GLN A 47 2.76 -8.03 -12.86
N ALA A 48 3.96 -8.38 -12.39
CA ALA A 48 4.39 -9.77 -12.24
C ALA A 48 3.85 -10.44 -10.98
N GLU A 49 3.76 -9.70 -9.86
CA GLU A 49 3.51 -10.30 -8.53
C GLU A 49 2.19 -9.88 -7.90
N VAL A 50 1.71 -8.65 -8.16
CA VAL A 50 0.54 -8.08 -7.47
C VAL A 50 -0.73 -8.24 -8.31
N LEU A 51 -0.69 -7.83 -9.58
CA LEU A 51 -1.83 -7.85 -10.48
C LEU A 51 -2.46 -9.25 -10.64
N PRO A 52 -1.70 -10.36 -10.77
CA PRO A 52 -2.28 -11.69 -10.84
C PRO A 52 -3.08 -12.07 -9.58
N GLN A 53 -2.60 -11.67 -8.40
CA GLN A 53 -3.26 -11.93 -7.11
C GLN A 53 -4.58 -11.14 -6.99
N LEU A 54 -4.60 -9.88 -7.45
CA LEU A 54 -5.82 -9.07 -7.47
C LEU A 54 -6.86 -9.63 -8.45
N HIS A 55 -6.42 -10.12 -9.62
CA HIS A 55 -7.31 -10.74 -10.60
C HIS A 55 -7.88 -12.08 -10.12
N GLU A 56 -7.09 -12.91 -9.44
CA GLU A 56 -7.59 -14.14 -8.83
C GLU A 56 -8.65 -13.82 -7.77
N PHE A 57 -8.36 -12.85 -6.90
CA PHE A 57 -9.29 -12.41 -5.88
C PHE A 57 -10.60 -11.88 -6.50
N SER A 58 -10.54 -11.00 -7.50
CA SER A 58 -11.75 -10.46 -8.12
C SER A 58 -12.65 -11.56 -8.70
N ARG A 59 -12.06 -12.60 -9.34
CA ARG A 59 -12.81 -13.75 -9.86
C ARG A 59 -13.53 -14.54 -8.77
N LEU A 60 -12.88 -14.78 -7.62
CA LEU A 60 -13.48 -15.52 -6.49
C LEU A 60 -14.75 -14.84 -5.95
N PHE A 61 -14.93 -13.56 -6.24
CA PHE A 61 -16.03 -12.76 -5.74
C PHE A 61 -17.03 -12.30 -6.80
N SER A 62 -16.74 -12.55 -8.08
CA SER A 62 -17.64 -12.32 -9.22
C SER A 62 -18.61 -13.49 -9.44
N THR A 63 -18.47 -14.59 -8.71
CA THR A 63 -19.38 -15.75 -8.76
C THR A 63 -20.69 -15.47 -8.01
N HIS A 64 -21.50 -14.54 -8.53
CA HIS A 64 -22.94 -14.60 -8.28
C HIS A 64 -23.54 -15.68 -9.20
N PRO A 65 -24.22 -16.73 -8.68
CA PRO A 65 -24.86 -17.76 -9.50
C PRO A 65 -26.17 -17.30 -10.16
N SER A 66 -26.49 -16.01 -10.19
CA SER A 66 -27.83 -15.56 -10.57
C SER A 66 -27.81 -14.15 -11.16
N SER A 67 -27.49 -14.05 -12.45
CA SER A 67 -28.21 -13.21 -13.42
C SER A 67 -27.42 -13.16 -14.73
N SER A 68 -28.04 -13.67 -15.78
CA SER A 68 -27.85 -13.33 -17.20
C SER A 68 -26.73 -12.33 -17.51
N LEU A 69 -25.71 -12.84 -18.22
CA LEU A 69 -24.83 -12.16 -19.16
C LEU A 69 -25.03 -10.64 -19.30
N HIS A 70 -24.67 -9.87 -18.28
CA HIS A 70 -24.31 -8.47 -18.52
C HIS A 70 -22.95 -8.51 -19.19
N VAL A 71 -22.93 -8.14 -20.47
CA VAL A 71 -21.70 -7.70 -21.15
C VAL A 71 -21.10 -6.63 -20.23
N ALA A 72 -20.03 -6.98 -19.54
CA ALA A 72 -19.33 -6.07 -18.64
C ALA A 72 -18.89 -4.87 -19.47
N THR A 73 -19.57 -3.75 -19.30
CA THR A 73 -19.25 -2.48 -19.92
C THR A 73 -17.92 -1.99 -19.39
N GLY A 74 -16.80 -2.42 -19.98
CA GLY A 74 -15.48 -1.78 -20.00
C GLY A 74 -14.78 -1.38 -18.69
N SER A 75 -15.41 -1.50 -17.52
CA SER A 75 -14.89 -1.02 -16.25
C SER A 75 -14.13 -2.13 -15.53
N SER A 76 -12.87 -1.85 -15.18
CA SER A 76 -12.04 -2.74 -14.35
C SER A 76 -12.83 -3.23 -13.12
N PRO A 77 -12.82 -4.53 -12.78
CA PRO A 77 -13.48 -5.06 -11.58
C PRO A 77 -12.92 -4.46 -10.28
N LEU A 78 -11.80 -3.73 -10.36
CA LEU A 78 -11.14 -3.04 -9.27
C LEU A 78 -11.48 -1.54 -9.21
N ALA A 79 -12.26 -1.01 -10.16
CA ALA A 79 -12.56 0.43 -10.25
C ALA A 79 -13.20 1.01 -8.98
N ASP A 80 -14.09 0.25 -8.33
CA ASP A 80 -14.75 0.64 -7.08
C ASP A 80 -13.94 0.29 -5.81
N SER A 81 -12.70 -0.16 -5.95
CA SER A 81 -11.85 -0.52 -4.81
C SER A 81 -11.05 0.68 -4.32
N THR A 82 -10.90 0.81 -3.00
CA THR A 82 -9.96 1.78 -2.43
C THR A 82 -8.64 1.10 -2.14
N LEU A 83 -7.54 1.65 -2.65
CA LEU A 83 -6.19 1.22 -2.33
C LEU A 83 -5.54 2.18 -1.33
N ARG A 84 -4.99 1.65 -0.23
CA ARG A 84 -4.15 2.37 0.71
C ARG A 84 -2.78 1.72 0.75
N PHE A 85 -1.76 2.48 0.38
CA PHE A 85 -0.37 2.03 0.34
C PHE A 85 0.44 2.84 1.36
N TYR A 86 1.07 2.16 2.30
CA TYR A 86 2.04 2.72 3.23
C TYR A 86 3.40 2.11 2.89
N GLY A 87 4.43 2.94 2.70
CA GLY A 87 5.73 2.35 2.45
C GLY A 87 6.94 3.25 2.59
N ALA A 88 8.08 2.60 2.76
CA ALA A 88 9.39 3.24 2.83
C ALA A 88 9.65 4.05 1.55
N GLY A 89 10.24 5.24 1.71
CA GLY A 89 10.55 6.14 0.59
C GLY A 89 9.33 6.82 -0.06
N CYS A 90 8.12 6.65 0.47
CA CYS A 90 6.95 7.44 0.06
C CYS A 90 6.99 8.86 0.65
N ARG A 91 8.00 9.63 0.26
CA ARG A 91 8.18 11.05 0.59
C ARG A 91 7.21 11.92 -0.22
N PRO A 92 6.90 13.16 0.21
CA PRO A 92 5.94 14.03 -0.49
C PRO A 92 6.16 14.13 -2.01
N GLU A 93 7.42 14.21 -2.45
CA GLU A 93 7.82 14.27 -3.85
C GLU A 93 7.64 12.96 -4.63
N GLN A 94 7.51 11.82 -3.94
CA GLN A 94 7.31 10.49 -4.55
C GLN A 94 5.85 10.02 -4.52
N ILE A 95 5.01 10.60 -3.64
CA ILE A 95 3.61 10.19 -3.43
C ILE A 95 2.82 10.19 -4.73
N GLU A 96 2.89 11.27 -5.51
CA GLU A 96 2.09 11.41 -6.73
C GLU A 96 2.50 10.39 -7.80
N ARG A 97 3.81 10.17 -7.96
CA ARG A 97 4.35 9.18 -8.90
C ARG A 97 3.93 7.76 -8.52
N MET A 98 4.01 7.43 -7.23
CA MET A 98 3.63 6.12 -6.72
C MET A 98 2.12 5.88 -6.86
N SER A 99 1.30 6.87 -6.50
CA SER A 99 -0.15 6.82 -6.66
C SER A 99 -0.56 6.58 -8.10
N ARG A 100 0.00 7.35 -9.06
CA ARG A 100 -0.27 7.18 -10.49
C ARG A 100 0.11 5.79 -10.97
N THR A 101 1.30 5.32 -10.60
CA THR A 101 1.79 3.99 -10.99
C THR A 101 0.87 2.87 -10.47
N LEU A 102 0.41 2.96 -9.23
CA LEU A 102 -0.53 2.01 -8.65
C LEU A 102 -1.87 2.02 -9.38
N CYS A 103 -2.44 3.20 -9.65
CA CYS A 103 -3.71 3.31 -10.38
C CYS A 103 -3.60 2.75 -11.79
N ASP A 104 -2.56 3.12 -12.53
CA ASP A 104 -2.34 2.68 -13.92
C ASP A 104 -2.23 1.16 -14.03
N VAL A 105 -1.45 0.54 -13.16
CA VAL A 105 -1.15 -0.90 -13.25
C VAL A 105 -2.27 -1.76 -12.67
N LEU A 106 -2.85 -1.32 -11.55
CA LEU A 106 -3.84 -2.11 -10.81
C LEU A 106 -5.28 -1.80 -11.23
N GLY A 107 -5.51 -0.80 -12.08
CA GLY A 107 -6.83 -0.44 -12.56
C GLY A 107 -7.78 0.00 -11.44
N VAL A 108 -7.24 0.63 -10.40
CA VAL A 108 -8.00 1.27 -9.31
C VAL A 108 -8.19 2.75 -9.62
N THR A 109 -9.34 3.31 -9.24
CA THR A 109 -9.65 4.73 -9.51
C THR A 109 -8.86 5.67 -8.60
N HIS A 110 -8.63 5.27 -7.36
CA HIS A 110 -7.94 6.08 -6.37
C HIS A 110 -7.02 5.23 -5.48
N ALA A 111 -5.77 5.67 -5.35
CA ALA A 111 -4.78 5.12 -4.45
C ALA A 111 -4.32 6.20 -3.47
N THR A 112 -4.51 5.96 -2.18
CA THR A 112 -3.92 6.80 -1.12
C THR A 112 -2.53 6.25 -0.80
N VAL A 113 -1.50 7.06 -0.97
CA VAL A 113 -0.10 6.70 -0.68
C VAL A 113 0.41 7.53 0.49
N ALA A 114 1.10 6.90 1.44
CA ALA A 114 1.74 7.54 2.58
C ALA A 114 3.02 6.82 2.99
N SER A 115 3.80 7.42 3.90
CA SER A 115 4.99 6.79 4.47
C SER A 115 4.62 5.56 5.31
N ASP A 116 5.56 4.63 5.39
CA ASP A 116 5.57 3.52 6.35
C ASP A 116 5.39 4.02 7.79
N LEU A 117 6.03 5.12 8.17
CA LEU A 117 5.90 5.71 9.50
C LEU A 117 4.45 6.13 9.80
N LEU A 118 3.73 6.72 8.83
CA LEU A 118 2.31 7.04 9.02
C LEU A 118 1.45 5.77 9.09
N GLY A 119 1.82 4.74 8.34
CA GLY A 119 1.21 3.42 8.46
C GLY A 119 1.34 2.86 9.88
N ALA A 120 2.55 2.88 10.44
CA ALA A 120 2.84 2.45 11.80
C ALA A 120 2.08 3.29 12.85
N ALA A 121 2.07 4.61 12.69
CA ALA A 121 1.35 5.52 13.60
C ALA A 121 -0.16 5.21 13.65
N ARG A 122 -0.79 5.04 12.48
CA ARG A 122 -2.22 4.70 12.40
C ARG A 122 -2.53 3.31 12.95
N ALA A 123 -1.60 2.37 12.81
CA ALA A 123 -1.77 1.01 13.32
C ALA A 123 -1.61 0.92 14.86
N LEU A 124 -0.65 1.66 15.42
CA LEU A 124 -0.31 1.61 16.84
C LEU A 124 -1.11 2.59 17.70
N CYS A 125 -1.30 3.80 17.20
CA CYS A 125 -1.86 4.91 17.97
C CYS A 125 -3.29 5.27 17.53
N ASP A 126 -3.71 4.85 16.33
CA ASP A 126 -4.95 5.29 15.66
C ASP A 126 -5.08 6.82 15.64
N ARG A 127 -5.81 7.39 16.61
CA ARG A 127 -6.05 8.83 16.79
C ARG A 127 -5.52 9.39 18.11
N SER A 128 -4.76 8.60 18.86
CA SER A 128 -4.15 9.01 20.12
C SER A 128 -2.72 9.49 19.89
N GLU A 129 -2.24 10.35 20.77
CA GLU A 129 -0.83 10.74 20.80
C GLU A 129 0.06 9.55 21.16
N GLY A 130 1.26 9.48 20.59
CA GLY A 130 2.24 8.44 20.91
C GLY A 130 3.57 8.60 20.17
N ILE A 131 4.59 7.92 20.68
CA ILE A 131 5.89 7.78 19.99
C ILE A 131 5.82 6.54 19.11
N VAL A 132 6.16 6.72 17.84
CA VAL A 132 6.14 5.67 16.83
C VAL A 132 7.57 5.41 16.39
N CYS A 133 8.01 4.16 16.52
CA CYS A 133 9.33 3.72 16.09
C CYS A 133 9.20 2.55 15.10
N ILE A 134 9.96 2.62 14.00
CA ILE A 134 10.19 1.50 13.09
C ILE A 134 11.61 1.00 13.32
N LEU A 135 11.76 -0.32 13.51
CA LEU A 135 13.04 -1.01 13.63
C LEU A 135 13.07 -2.13 12.58
N GLY A 136 13.76 -1.90 11.47
CA GLY A 136 13.82 -2.82 10.34
C GLY A 136 15.13 -2.69 9.56
N THR A 137 15.08 -2.73 8.22
CA THR A 137 16.27 -2.49 7.37
C THR A 137 16.87 -1.09 7.57
N GLY A 138 16.05 -0.13 7.99
CA GLY A 138 16.48 1.11 8.59
C GLY A 138 15.66 1.37 9.85
N SER A 139 15.99 2.42 10.59
CA SER A 139 15.22 2.85 11.76
C SER A 139 14.66 4.26 11.58
N GLY A 140 13.56 4.54 12.26
CA GLY A 140 12.92 5.84 12.20
C GLY A 140 12.01 6.04 13.40
N SER A 141 11.98 7.26 13.95
CA SER A 141 11.12 7.61 15.08
C SER A 141 10.45 8.96 14.88
N ALA A 142 9.21 9.06 15.34
CA ALA A 142 8.46 10.31 15.38
C ALA A 142 7.48 10.37 16.55
N LEU A 143 7.23 11.60 17.01
CA LEU A 143 6.12 11.93 17.89
C LEU A 143 4.88 12.21 17.04
N TYR A 144 3.82 11.43 17.25
CA TYR A 144 2.52 11.55 16.59
C TYR A 144 1.49 12.12 17.57
N ASP A 145 0.76 13.17 17.20
CA ASP A 145 -0.23 13.84 18.07
C ASP A 145 -1.66 13.27 17.97
N GLY A 146 -1.84 12.16 17.25
CA GLY A 146 -3.15 11.62 16.90
C GLY A 146 -3.68 12.03 15.52
N ALA A 147 -3.00 12.95 14.83
CA ALA A 147 -3.34 13.36 13.47
C ALA A 147 -2.11 13.55 12.55
N ARG A 148 -1.00 14.07 13.08
CA ARG A 148 0.21 14.46 12.35
C ARG A 148 1.47 14.16 13.16
N PHE A 149 2.61 14.17 12.49
CA PHE A 149 3.90 14.12 13.17
C PHE A 149 4.30 15.52 13.62
N VAL A 150 4.57 15.67 14.92
CA VAL A 150 4.99 16.94 15.54
C VAL A 150 6.51 17.05 15.57
N GLN A 151 7.19 15.92 15.69
CA GLN A 151 8.65 15.84 15.66
C GLN A 151 9.05 14.52 14.98
N SER A 152 10.06 14.58 14.11
CA SER A 152 10.65 13.39 13.49
C SER A 152 12.17 13.48 13.54
N THR A 153 12.82 12.39 13.91
CA THR A 153 14.28 12.26 13.75
C THR A 153 14.55 11.65 12.38
N PRO A 154 15.19 12.36 11.43
CA PRO A 154 15.47 11.80 10.12
C PRO A 154 16.34 10.56 10.23
N SER A 155 15.99 9.49 9.50
CA SER A 155 16.88 8.35 9.30
C SER A 155 18.09 8.85 8.51
N LEU A 156 19.26 8.92 9.13
CA LEU A 156 20.50 9.31 8.44
C LEU A 156 21.05 8.16 7.57
N GLY A 157 20.34 7.03 7.53
CA GLY A 157 20.70 5.84 6.76
C GLY A 157 21.84 5.08 7.44
N TYR A 158 22.02 3.82 7.03
CA TYR A 158 22.94 2.87 7.67
C TYR A 158 24.39 3.33 7.88
N ILE A 159 24.87 4.36 7.17
CA ILE A 159 26.24 4.90 7.33
C ILE A 159 26.32 5.92 8.46
N LEU A 160 25.31 6.79 8.57
CA LEU A 160 25.35 7.99 9.43
C LEU A 160 24.33 7.96 10.57
N GLY A 161 23.50 6.91 10.64
CA GLY A 161 22.50 6.66 11.67
C GLY A 161 21.95 5.25 11.49
N ASP A 162 20.63 5.11 11.53
CA ASP A 162 19.92 3.81 11.54
C ASP A 162 20.46 2.87 12.63
N GLU A 163 20.52 3.37 13.88
CA GLU A 163 20.85 2.60 15.09
C GLU A 163 19.77 1.57 15.49
#